data_AF-A0A5M6D747-F1
#
_entry.id   AF-A0A5M6D747-F1
#
_cell.length_a   1.000
_cell.length_b   1.000
_cell.length_c   1.000
_cell.angle_alpha   90.00
_cell.angle_beta   90.00
_cell.angle_gamma   90.00
#
_symmetry.space_group_name_H-M   'P 1'
#
loop_
_entity.id
_entity.type
_entity.pdbx_description
1 polymer ?
#
loop_
_entity_poly.entity_id
_entity_poly.type
_entity_poly.pdbx_seq_one_letter_code
_entity_poly.pdbx_strand_id
1 'polypeptide(L)'
;MTITTKCPRCGKSNSFYRVWCTDCKASLPYVVAPPKGLESEEAKSRTDLYKQALADLERLVREGRVTESTRDLIQSFYRKQIVDTERAEAELKRMRTVHESVVLGREAAQHGRHEDALDHLHKAVAVNRGIYPLNSVIAEIKLAKEEYSQASDAAHQAQSLLQAAQNDCDASRFEAAREKLQQACAIDPGNKDILATMQRIETASSEQREQETVAEPQPEPQREAQPEFQREAQPAPLASAPPAQCPPQPAASAPPPAAVPPPAAAAPPTPAISPAPTSSPTVRPTPAPVATRQTSDAVPATASARFLDDAENERSATERLIEEASKWSAVIKPFLLDNVGWFVGAFLVVAGFIVLIVSFWGTIEQNRVLMHSLVYVALAVATGAFFSAAYFMRLKYPQLESSSNVLLVIVALLIPLVFAAAMLTSLVPVTPPVPALLSSVL
;
A
#
# COMPACT_ATOMS: atom_id res chain seq x y z
N MET A 1 0.55 -7.30 -3.38
CA MET A 1 0.76 -7.30 -1.92
C MET A 1 0.19 -6.01 -1.36
N THR A 2 -0.77 -6.08 -0.44
CA THR A 2 -1.24 -4.90 0.30
C THR A 2 -0.24 -4.58 1.41
N ILE A 3 0.28 -3.35 1.41
CA ILE A 3 1.13 -2.86 2.50
C ILE A 3 0.23 -2.70 3.74
N THR A 4 0.65 -3.25 4.87
CA THR A 4 -0.07 -3.19 6.14
C THR A 4 0.78 -2.53 7.22
N THR A 5 0.13 -1.88 8.19
CA THR A 5 0.78 -1.30 9.37
C THR A 5 0.15 -1.87 10.64
N LYS A 6 0.95 -2.18 11.66
CA LYS A 6 0.44 -2.67 12.95
C LYS A 6 0.10 -1.49 13.84
N CYS A 7 -1.08 -1.53 14.47
CA CYS A 7 -1.48 -0.52 15.43
C CYS A 7 -0.57 -0.59 16.68
N PRO A 8 0.02 0.53 17.14
CA PRO A 8 0.88 0.52 18.32
C PRO A 8 0.13 0.22 19.62
N ARG A 9 -1.19 0.46 19.67
CA ARG A 9 -2.02 0.26 20.87
C ARG A 9 -2.56 -1.16 21.02
N CYS A 10 -2.99 -1.79 19.92
CA CYS A 10 -3.65 -3.11 19.97
C CYS A 10 -2.98 -4.19 19.11
N GLY A 11 -1.92 -3.87 18.38
CA GLY A 11 -1.19 -4.83 17.53
C GLY A 11 -1.90 -5.23 16.23
N LYS A 12 -3.17 -4.84 16.02
CA LYS A 12 -3.94 -5.19 14.82
C LYS A 12 -3.31 -4.63 13.55
N SER A 13 -3.24 -5.48 12.52
CA SER A 13 -2.82 -5.09 11.18
C SER A 13 -3.92 -4.27 10.50
N ASN A 14 -3.58 -3.07 10.07
CA ASN A 14 -4.46 -2.16 9.34
C ASN A 14 -3.90 -1.91 7.93
N SER A 15 -4.78 -1.49 7.02
CA SER A 15 -4.34 -0.97 5.72
C SER A 15 -3.43 0.23 5.94
N PHE A 16 -2.33 0.27 5.19
CA PHE A 16 -1.36 1.38 5.26
C PHE A 16 -1.99 2.76 5.06
N TYR A 17 -3.07 2.84 4.29
CA TYR A 17 -3.72 4.10 3.97
C TYR A 17 -4.60 4.64 5.11
N ARG A 18 -5.01 3.83 6.09
CA ARG A 18 -5.90 4.27 7.18
C ARG A 18 -5.22 5.21 8.17
N VAL A 19 -5.91 6.27 8.55
CA VAL A 19 -5.41 7.24 9.54
C VAL A 19 -5.55 6.69 10.95
N TRP A 20 -6.66 6.00 11.22
CA TRP A 20 -6.95 5.42 12.54
C TRP A 20 -7.08 3.91 12.50
N CYS A 21 -6.78 3.28 13.64
CA CYS A 21 -6.99 1.85 13.82
C CYS A 21 -8.47 1.50 13.73
N THR A 22 -8.79 0.46 12.98
CA THR A 22 -10.18 -0.03 12.83
C THR A 22 -10.84 -0.45 14.13
N ASP A 23 -10.08 -0.96 15.10
CA ASP A 23 -10.64 -1.44 16.37
C ASP A 23 -10.59 -0.40 17.48
N CYS A 24 -9.39 0.06 17.84
CA CYS A 24 -9.22 0.92 19.01
C CYS A 24 -9.19 2.43 18.68
N LYS A 25 -9.41 2.80 17.42
CA LYS A 25 -9.38 4.19 16.90
C LYS A 25 -8.08 4.96 17.18
N ALA A 26 -7.03 4.30 17.67
CA ALA A 26 -5.74 4.93 17.90
C ALA A 26 -5.12 5.38 16.58
N SER A 27 -4.44 6.53 16.61
CA SER A 27 -3.66 7.06 15.49
C SER A 27 -2.65 6.02 14.99
N LEU A 28 -2.59 5.83 13.67
CA LEU A 28 -1.62 4.94 13.03
C LEU A 28 -0.39 5.73 12.55
N PRO A 29 0.83 5.23 12.81
CA PRO A 29 2.04 5.91 12.35
C PRO A 29 2.10 5.91 10.82
N TYR A 30 2.47 7.05 10.25
CA TYR A 30 2.74 7.16 8.82
C TYR A 30 4.23 6.90 8.56
N VAL A 31 4.55 5.69 8.14
CA VAL A 31 5.93 5.28 7.82
C VAL A 31 6.05 5.12 6.31
N VAL A 32 5.92 6.22 5.56
CA VAL A 32 6.41 6.27 4.17
C VAL A 32 7.74 6.99 4.22
N ALA A 33 8.82 6.31 3.84
CA ALA A 33 10.05 7.01 3.54
C ALA A 33 9.78 7.94 2.34
N PRO A 34 10.26 9.20 2.37
CA PRO A 34 10.12 10.07 1.22
C PRO A 34 10.68 9.38 -0.03
N PRO A 35 10.09 9.59 -1.22
CA PRO A 35 10.58 8.97 -2.43
C PRO A 35 12.06 9.28 -2.58
N LYS A 36 12.89 8.24 -2.50
CA LYS A 36 14.33 8.32 -2.74
C LYS A 36 14.54 8.51 -4.23
N GLY A 37 14.60 9.75 -4.68
CA GLY A 37 15.08 10.08 -6.01
C GLY A 37 16.60 10.03 -6.07
N LEU A 38 17.16 10.02 -7.29
CA LEU A 38 18.51 10.57 -7.47
C LEU A 38 18.53 11.92 -6.76
N GLU A 39 19.56 12.16 -5.95
CA GLU A 39 19.72 13.43 -5.28
C GLU A 39 19.63 14.52 -6.35
N SER A 40 18.87 15.59 -6.10
CA SER A 40 18.60 16.64 -7.10
C SER A 40 19.91 17.18 -7.71
N GLU A 41 20.99 17.14 -6.93
CA GLU A 41 22.34 17.50 -7.36
C GLU A 41 22.93 16.52 -8.40
N GLU A 42 22.74 15.21 -8.27
CA GLU A 42 23.21 14.24 -9.26
C GLU A 42 22.46 14.39 -10.59
N ALA A 43 21.15 14.61 -10.53
CA ALA A 43 20.33 14.81 -11.72
C ALA A 43 20.71 16.10 -12.48
N LYS A 44 20.97 17.19 -11.74
CA LYS A 44 21.51 18.44 -12.29
C LYS A 44 22.89 18.23 -12.90
N SER A 45 23.81 17.63 -12.14
CA SER A 45 25.17 17.34 -12.61
C SER A 45 25.16 16.52 -13.90
N ARG A 46 24.30 15.50 -13.99
CA ARG A 46 24.15 14.69 -15.20
C ARG A 46 23.61 15.48 -16.38
N THR A 47 22.63 16.34 -16.15
CA THR A 47 22.06 17.23 -17.17
C THR A 47 23.11 18.22 -17.70
N ASP A 48 23.94 18.77 -16.81
CA ASP A 48 25.02 19.69 -17.18
C ASP A 48 26.12 18.98 -17.98
N LEU A 49 26.46 17.73 -17.61
CA LEU A 49 27.37 16.90 -18.40
C LEU A 49 26.84 16.63 -19.82
N TYR A 50 25.53 16.40 -19.98
CA TYR A 50 24.93 16.23 -21.31
C TYR A 50 24.96 17.52 -22.12
N LYS A 51 24.71 18.68 -21.50
CA LYS A 51 24.82 19.99 -22.16
C LYS A 51 26.27 20.27 -22.58
N GLN A 52 27.24 19.94 -21.74
CA GLN A 52 28.66 20.07 -22.06
C GLN A 52 29.05 19.14 -23.23
N ALA A 53 28.60 17.89 -23.24
CA ALA A 53 28.86 16.96 -24.33
C ALA A 53 28.31 17.47 -25.68
N LEU A 54 27.16 18.14 -25.67
CA LEU A 54 26.60 18.79 -26.85
C LEU A 54 27.47 19.97 -27.33
N ALA A 55 27.95 20.82 -26.41
CA ALA A 55 28.85 21.92 -26.74
C ALA A 55 30.22 21.44 -27.29
N ASP A 56 30.74 20.34 -26.75
CA ASP A 56 31.96 19.70 -27.24
C ASP A 56 31.73 19.09 -28.63
N LEU A 57 30.58 18.45 -28.88
CA LEU A 57 30.20 17.93 -30.19
C LEU A 57 30.17 19.04 -31.25
N GLU A 58 29.59 20.21 -30.94
CA GLU A 58 29.56 21.36 -31.85
C GLU A 58 30.96 21.91 -32.16
N ARG A 59 31.90 21.83 -31.21
CA ARG A 59 33.30 22.17 -31.44
C ARG A 59 33.97 21.18 -32.40
N LEU A 60 33.79 19.88 -32.18
CA LEU A 60 34.35 18.82 -33.03
C LEU A 60 33.82 18.88 -34.47
N VAL A 61 32.56 19.26 -34.66
CA VAL A 61 31.97 19.49 -35.98
C VAL A 61 32.63 20.68 -36.68
N ARG A 62 32.86 21.80 -35.97
CA ARG A 62 33.58 22.96 -36.53
C ARG A 62 35.02 22.64 -36.92
N GLU A 63 35.66 21.74 -36.19
CA GLU A 63 37.02 21.25 -36.49
C GLU A 63 37.04 20.21 -37.64
N GLY A 64 35.89 19.83 -38.20
CA GLY A 64 35.81 18.81 -39.25
C GLY A 64 36.11 17.39 -38.79
N ARG A 65 36.14 17.13 -37.47
CA ARG A 65 36.45 15.82 -36.89
C ARG A 65 35.25 14.87 -36.86
N VAL A 66 34.04 15.40 -36.99
CA VAL A 66 32.78 14.63 -36.91
C VAL A 66 31.92 14.98 -38.11
N THR A 67 31.39 13.96 -38.80
CA THR A 67 30.48 14.15 -39.93
C THR A 67 29.12 14.64 -39.47
N GLU A 68 28.40 15.31 -40.38
CA GLU A 68 27.08 15.88 -40.07
C GLU A 68 26.05 14.82 -39.67
N SER A 69 26.07 13.65 -40.32
CA SER A 69 25.22 12.51 -39.96
C SER A 69 25.49 11.97 -38.55
N THR A 70 26.76 11.92 -38.15
CA THR A 70 27.16 11.46 -36.81
C THR A 70 26.77 12.50 -35.76
N ARG A 71 26.91 13.80 -36.07
CA ARG A 71 26.44 14.89 -35.21
C ARG A 71 24.96 14.72 -34.89
N ASP A 72 24.13 14.54 -35.91
CA ASP A 72 22.67 14.50 -35.72
C ASP A 72 22.25 13.30 -34.85
N LEU A 73 22.89 12.14 -35.05
CA LEU A 73 22.64 10.96 -34.22
C LEU A 73 23.02 11.22 -32.75
N ILE A 74 24.24 11.70 -32.48
CA ILE A 74 24.71 11.96 -31.11
C ILE A 74 23.89 13.07 -30.45
N GLN A 75 23.58 14.13 -31.19
CA GLN A 75 22.77 15.24 -30.70
C GLN A 75 21.36 14.80 -30.33
N SER A 76 20.71 13.97 -31.16
CA SER A 76 19.38 13.43 -30.86
C SER A 76 19.38 12.58 -29.59
N PHE A 77 20.43 11.77 -29.38
CA PHE A 77 20.59 10.96 -28.18
C PHE A 77 20.71 11.82 -26.92
N TYR A 78 21.64 12.77 -26.86
CA TYR A 78 21.82 13.59 -25.67
C TYR A 78 20.63 14.52 -25.38
N ARG A 79 20.00 15.08 -26.43
CA ARG A 79 18.77 15.87 -26.24
C ARG A 79 17.66 15.04 -25.63
N LYS A 80 17.48 13.80 -26.08
CA LYS A 80 16.51 12.87 -25.48
C LYS A 80 16.85 12.59 -24.01
N GLN A 81 18.12 12.34 -23.68
CA GLN A 81 18.54 12.08 -22.30
C GLN A 81 18.31 13.28 -21.37
N ILE A 82 18.52 14.50 -21.85
CA ILE A 82 18.20 15.73 -21.10
C ILE A 82 16.69 15.78 -20.81
N VAL A 83 15.85 15.65 -21.82
CA VAL A 83 14.38 15.69 -21.66
C VAL A 83 13.89 14.60 -20.71
N ASP A 84 14.41 13.37 -20.84
CA ASP A 84 14.03 12.25 -19.97
C ASP A 84 14.47 12.49 -18.52
N THR A 85 15.64 13.10 -18.30
CA THR A 85 16.15 13.46 -16.95
C THR A 85 15.31 14.58 -16.32
N GLU A 86 15.02 15.64 -17.07
CA GLU A 86 14.18 16.75 -16.62
C GLU A 86 12.75 16.29 -16.29
N ARG A 87 12.18 15.40 -17.13
CA ARG A 87 10.87 14.78 -16.85
C ARG A 87 10.91 13.96 -15.57
N ALA A 88 11.96 13.16 -15.35
CA ALA A 88 12.11 12.36 -14.14
C ALA A 88 12.23 13.26 -12.89
N GLU A 89 12.97 14.36 -12.96
CA GLU A 89 13.08 15.33 -11.87
C GLU A 89 11.73 16.02 -11.58
N ALA A 90 11.00 16.42 -12.63
CA ALA A 90 9.68 17.01 -12.49
C ALA A 90 8.69 16.05 -11.82
N GLU A 91 8.72 14.76 -12.19
CA GLU A 91 7.85 13.75 -11.57
C GLU A 91 8.26 13.46 -10.12
N LEU A 92 9.56 13.40 -9.80
CA LEU A 92 10.04 13.27 -8.42
C LEU A 92 9.61 14.47 -7.56
N LYS A 93 9.72 15.69 -8.08
CA LYS A 93 9.25 16.90 -7.40
C LYS A 93 7.75 16.83 -7.14
N ARG A 94 6.97 16.40 -8.14
CA ARG A 94 5.52 16.17 -8.02
C ARG A 94 5.20 15.15 -6.92
N MET A 95 5.88 14.00 -6.92
CA MET A 95 5.71 12.97 -5.89
C MET A 95 6.08 13.48 -4.49
N ARG A 96 7.14 14.30 -4.37
CA ARG A 96 7.53 14.92 -3.09
C ARG A 96 6.45 15.85 -2.56
N THR A 97 5.90 16.73 -3.39
CA THR A 97 4.80 17.62 -3.00
C THR A 97 3.55 16.86 -2.57
N VAL A 98 3.21 15.77 -3.28
CA VAL A 98 2.11 14.87 -2.88
C VAL A 98 2.41 14.23 -1.53
N HIS A 99 3.60 13.67 -1.36
CA HIS A 99 4.01 13.01 -0.11
C HIS A 99 3.95 13.98 1.08
N GLU A 100 4.53 15.17 0.94
CA GLU A 100 4.50 16.23 1.96
C GLU A 100 3.07 16.62 2.33
N SER A 101 2.21 16.83 1.32
CA SER A 101 0.81 17.18 1.55
C SER A 101 0.06 16.04 2.28
N VAL A 102 0.37 14.77 1.99
CA VAL A 102 -0.23 13.62 2.69
C VAL A 102 0.26 13.53 4.14
N VAL A 103 1.55 13.78 4.38
CA VAL A 103 2.12 13.82 5.74
C VAL A 103 1.43 14.89 6.58
N LEU A 104 1.40 16.12 6.07
CA LEU A 104 0.78 17.26 6.75
C LEU A 104 -0.72 17.03 6.96
N GLY A 105 -1.42 16.49 5.97
CA GLY A 105 -2.85 16.18 6.09
C GLY A 105 -3.14 15.14 7.16
N ARG A 106 -2.31 14.09 7.26
CA ARG A 106 -2.43 13.08 8.32
C ARG A 106 -2.11 13.63 9.69
N GLU A 107 -1.04 14.41 9.80
CA GLU A 107 -0.66 15.05 11.06
C GLU A 107 -1.77 15.98 11.55
N ALA A 108 -2.34 16.81 10.68
CA ALA A 108 -3.48 17.66 11.01
C ALA A 108 -4.69 16.84 11.51
N ALA A 109 -5.04 15.75 10.82
CA ALA A 109 -6.13 14.87 11.23
C ALA A 109 -5.90 14.24 12.60
N GLN A 110 -4.66 13.86 12.92
CA GLN A 110 -4.29 13.30 14.23
C GLN A 110 -4.42 14.30 15.38
N HIS A 111 -4.31 15.59 15.08
CA HIS A 111 -4.50 16.68 16.05
C HIS A 111 -5.94 17.21 16.08
N GLY A 112 -6.90 16.54 15.42
CA GLY A 112 -8.30 16.98 15.36
C GLY A 112 -8.54 18.18 14.42
N ARG A 113 -7.52 18.65 13.69
CA ARG A 113 -7.64 19.72 12.69
C ARG A 113 -8.12 19.14 11.35
N HIS A 114 -9.38 18.71 11.33
CA HIS A 114 -9.94 17.97 10.19
C HIS A 114 -10.07 18.82 8.91
N GLU A 115 -10.31 20.13 9.01
CA GLU A 115 -10.37 21.01 7.83
C GLU A 115 -9.00 21.15 7.16
N ASP A 116 -7.98 21.53 7.92
CA ASP A 116 -6.60 21.61 7.43
C ASP A 116 -6.16 20.28 6.79
N ALA A 117 -6.55 19.15 7.39
CA ALA A 117 -6.28 17.83 6.87
C ALA A 117 -6.88 17.59 5.48
N LEU A 118 -8.15 17.98 5.30
CA LEU A 118 -8.84 17.86 4.01
C LEU A 118 -8.24 18.77 2.95
N ASP A 119 -7.85 20.00 3.31
CA ASP A 119 -7.21 20.95 2.40
C ASP A 119 -5.87 20.41 1.88
N HIS A 120 -5.03 19.90 2.78
CA HIS A 120 -3.77 19.26 2.40
C HIS A 120 -3.98 18.04 1.48
N LEU A 121 -4.96 17.19 1.77
CA LEU A 121 -5.23 16.01 0.94
C LEU A 121 -5.84 16.38 -0.42
N HIS A 122 -6.71 17.39 -0.49
CA HIS A 122 -7.22 17.91 -1.76
C HIS A 122 -6.10 18.51 -2.60
N LYS A 123 -5.13 19.22 -1.99
CA LYS A 123 -3.93 19.69 -2.68
C LYS A 123 -3.12 18.53 -3.26
N ALA A 124 -2.97 17.43 -2.51
CA ALA A 124 -2.31 16.22 -3.00
C ALA A 124 -3.03 15.60 -4.20
N VAL A 125 -4.37 15.49 -4.16
CA VAL A 125 -5.20 14.97 -5.26
C VAL A 125 -5.16 15.88 -6.49
N ALA A 126 -5.14 17.20 -6.29
CA ALA A 126 -5.02 18.17 -7.38
C ALA A 126 -3.69 18.01 -8.12
N VAL A 127 -2.60 17.75 -7.39
CA VAL A 127 -1.28 17.50 -7.96
C VAL A 127 -1.24 16.15 -8.68
N ASN A 128 -1.86 15.08 -8.14
CA ASN A 128 -1.87 13.75 -8.77
C ASN A 128 -3.23 13.05 -8.67
N ARG A 129 -4.05 13.19 -9.73
CA ARG A 129 -5.40 12.62 -9.84
C ARG A 129 -5.45 11.08 -9.90
N GLY A 130 -4.32 10.41 -10.15
CA GLY A 130 -4.27 8.96 -10.33
C GLY A 130 -4.13 8.15 -9.04
N ILE A 131 -3.91 8.80 -7.90
CA ILE A 131 -3.64 8.09 -6.64
C ILE A 131 -4.97 7.73 -5.96
N TYR A 132 -5.55 6.60 -6.40
CA TYR A 132 -6.79 6.01 -5.87
C TYR A 132 -6.91 5.95 -4.33
N PRO A 133 -5.85 5.65 -3.54
CA PRO A 133 -6.02 5.54 -2.09
C PRO A 133 -6.33 6.85 -1.35
N LEU A 134 -6.06 8.03 -1.93
CA LEU A 134 -6.28 9.31 -1.23
C LEU A 134 -7.76 9.61 -0.98
N ASN A 135 -8.63 9.22 -1.90
CA ASN A 135 -10.08 9.41 -1.75
C ASN A 135 -10.64 8.62 -0.55
N SER A 136 -10.08 7.44 -0.27
CA SER A 136 -10.46 6.66 0.90
C SER A 136 -10.04 7.35 2.20
N VAL A 137 -8.87 7.99 2.23
CA VAL A 137 -8.38 8.75 3.39
C VAL A 137 -9.23 10.00 3.63
N ILE A 138 -9.57 10.71 2.55
CA ILE A 138 -10.46 11.87 2.59
C ILE A 138 -11.83 11.47 3.15
N ALA A 139 -12.42 10.37 2.68
CA ALA A 139 -13.69 9.88 3.18
C ALA A 139 -13.62 9.50 4.67
N GLU A 140 -12.54 8.85 5.10
CA GLU A 140 -12.31 8.51 6.51
C GLU A 140 -12.23 9.76 7.40
N ILE A 141 -11.52 10.81 6.96
CA ILE A 141 -11.39 12.07 7.70
C ILE A 141 -12.70 12.84 7.74
N LYS A 142 -13.49 12.84 6.65
CA LYS A 142 -14.82 13.47 6.64
C LYS A 142 -15.75 12.82 7.65
N LEU A 143 -15.77 11.49 7.71
CA LEU A 143 -16.56 10.78 8.71
C LEU A 143 -16.11 11.11 10.14
N ALA A 144 -14.80 11.12 10.39
CA ALA A 144 -14.26 11.50 11.70
C ALA A 144 -14.60 12.96 12.09
N LYS A 145 -14.61 13.88 11.12
CA LYS A 145 -15.03 15.27 11.32
C LYS A 145 -16.50 15.36 11.72
N GLU A 146 -17.38 14.62 11.05
CA GLU A 146 -18.81 14.57 11.38
C GLU A 146 -19.04 13.98 12.78
N GLU A 147 -18.35 12.88 13.13
CA GLU A 147 -18.39 12.28 14.47
C GLU A 147 -17.91 13.28 15.54
N TYR A 148 -16.82 14.00 15.28
CA TYR A 148 -16.30 15.02 16.20
C TYR A 148 -17.23 16.22 16.36
N SER A 149 -17.83 16.71 15.27
CA SER A 149 -18.82 17.79 15.30
C SER A 149 -20.03 17.39 16.13
N GLN A 150 -20.58 16.19 15.90
CA GLN A 150 -21.71 15.66 16.67
C GLN A 150 -21.38 15.52 18.17
N ALA A 151 -20.18 15.01 18.49
CA ALA A 151 -19.73 14.90 19.87
C ALA A 151 -19.55 16.28 20.54
N SER A 152 -19.04 17.27 19.79
CA SER A 152 -18.89 18.64 20.27
C SER A 152 -20.25 19.31 20.53
N ASP A 153 -21.21 19.16 19.61
CA ASP A 153 -22.56 19.70 19.76
C ASP A 153 -23.29 19.05 20.95
N ALA A 154 -23.15 17.73 21.10
CA ALA A 154 -23.67 16.98 22.24
C ALA A 154 -23.05 17.46 23.57
N ALA A 155 -21.74 17.69 23.60
CA ALA A 155 -21.06 18.23 24.79
C ALA A 155 -21.56 19.65 25.14
N HIS A 156 -21.73 20.53 24.15
CA HIS A 156 -22.31 21.86 24.37
C HIS A 156 -23.76 21.79 24.88
N GLN A 157 -24.57 20.90 24.33
CA GLN A 157 -25.93 20.69 24.79
C GLN A 157 -25.97 20.18 26.24
N ALA A 158 -25.13 19.19 26.58
CA ALA A 158 -25.00 18.68 27.94
C ALA A 158 -24.54 19.78 28.92
N GLN A 159 -23.60 20.63 28.51
CA GLN A 159 -23.13 21.77 29.31
C GLN A 159 -24.24 22.83 29.52
N SER A 160 -25.04 23.11 28.49
CA SER A 160 -26.18 24.03 28.59
C SER A 160 -27.23 23.50 29.57
N LEU A 161 -27.53 22.20 29.52
CA LEU A 161 -28.44 21.54 30.47
C LEU A 161 -27.89 21.56 31.90
N LEU A 162 -26.60 21.32 32.08
CA LEU A 162 -25.93 21.43 33.38
C LEU A 162 -26.07 22.83 33.97
N GLN A 163 -25.84 23.88 33.17
CA GLN A 163 -26.01 25.27 33.62
C GLN A 163 -27.48 25.57 33.95
N ALA A 164 -28.42 25.08 33.14
CA ALA A 164 -29.85 25.26 33.40
C ALA A 164 -30.32 24.51 34.66
N ALA A 165 -29.72 23.37 34.99
CA ALA A 165 -29.98 22.63 36.22
C ALA A 165 -29.41 23.36 37.44
N GLN A 166 -28.20 23.93 37.34
CA GLN A 166 -27.61 24.75 38.41
C GLN A 166 -28.50 25.95 38.74
N ASN A 167 -29.01 26.66 37.74
CA ASN A 167 -29.95 27.76 37.94
C ASN A 167 -31.26 27.32 38.62
N ASP A 168 -31.74 26.09 38.35
CA ASP A 168 -32.91 25.54 39.02
C ASP A 168 -32.63 25.16 40.47
N CYS A 169 -31.43 24.65 40.77
CA CYS A 169 -30.98 24.41 42.14
C CYS A 169 -30.94 25.69 42.96
N ASP A 170 -30.39 26.76 42.37
CA ASP A 170 -30.31 28.08 43.02
C ASP A 170 -31.71 28.65 43.31
N ALA A 171 -32.70 28.29 42.50
CA ALA A 171 -34.12 28.62 42.69
C ALA A 171 -34.89 27.62 43.56
N SER A 172 -34.20 26.67 44.22
CA SER A 172 -34.79 25.59 45.02
C SER A 172 -35.80 24.70 44.28
N ARG A 173 -35.69 24.59 42.95
CA ARG A 173 -36.52 23.72 42.08
C ARG A 173 -35.83 22.39 41.81
N PHE A 174 -35.61 21.59 42.85
CA PHE A 174 -34.76 20.39 42.79
C PHE A 174 -35.23 19.31 41.81
N GLU A 175 -36.54 19.09 41.65
CA GLU A 175 -37.06 18.10 40.68
C GLU A 175 -36.78 18.49 39.23
N ALA A 176 -36.97 19.77 38.88
CA ALA A 176 -36.66 20.29 37.54
C ALA A 176 -35.16 20.21 37.23
N ALA A 177 -34.32 20.52 38.23
CA ALA A 177 -32.88 20.35 38.11
C ALA A 177 -32.48 18.88 37.88
N ARG A 178 -33.12 17.94 38.59
CA ARG A 178 -32.88 16.50 38.45
C ARG A 178 -33.22 16.00 37.05
N GLU A 179 -34.35 16.41 36.50
CA GLU A 179 -34.76 16.04 35.13
C GLU A 179 -33.74 16.52 34.09
N LYS A 180 -33.31 17.79 34.17
CA LYS A 180 -32.30 18.36 33.26
C LYS A 180 -30.97 17.63 33.36
N LEU A 181 -30.54 17.22 34.55
CA LEU A 181 -29.30 16.44 34.72
C LEU A 181 -29.43 15.01 34.20
N GLN A 182 -30.60 14.39 34.32
CA GLN A 182 -30.87 13.10 33.69
C GLN A 182 -30.78 13.20 32.16
N GLN A 183 -31.35 14.27 31.58
CA GLN A 183 -31.22 14.56 30.14
C GLN A 183 -29.76 14.80 29.74
N ALA A 184 -29.01 15.58 30.53
CA ALA A 184 -27.60 15.84 30.27
C ALA A 184 -26.74 14.56 30.37
N CYS A 185 -27.03 13.69 31.35
CA CYS A 185 -26.38 12.40 31.56
C CYS A 185 -26.71 11.40 30.43
N ALA A 186 -27.90 11.47 29.84
CA ALA A 186 -28.25 10.68 28.67
C ALA A 186 -27.44 11.07 27.42
N ILE A 187 -27.01 12.34 27.33
CA ILE A 187 -26.20 12.86 26.22
C ILE A 187 -24.71 12.56 26.44
N ASP A 188 -24.19 12.83 27.65
CA ASP A 188 -22.78 12.60 28.01
C ASP A 188 -22.68 11.86 29.37
N PRO A 189 -22.83 10.52 29.38
CA PRO A 189 -22.84 9.73 30.61
C PRO A 189 -21.49 9.69 31.33
N GLY A 190 -20.41 10.09 30.66
CA GLY A 190 -19.06 10.14 31.22
C GLY A 190 -18.71 11.45 31.93
N ASN A 191 -19.60 12.44 31.89
CA ASN A 191 -19.31 13.77 32.38
C ASN A 191 -19.27 13.81 33.93
N LYS A 192 -18.08 14.03 34.48
CA LYS A 192 -17.87 14.06 35.93
C LYS A 192 -18.61 15.20 36.62
N ASP A 193 -18.78 16.33 35.95
CA ASP A 193 -19.44 17.51 36.53
C ASP A 193 -20.95 17.30 36.65
N ILE A 194 -21.56 16.64 35.67
CA ILE A 194 -22.97 16.23 35.72
C ILE A 194 -23.19 15.27 36.88
N LEU A 195 -22.37 14.21 37.00
CA LEU A 195 -22.48 13.23 38.08
C LEU A 195 -22.27 13.86 39.46
N ALA A 196 -21.27 14.74 39.61
CA ALA A 196 -21.03 15.45 40.85
C ALA A 196 -22.19 16.39 41.23
N THR A 197 -22.80 17.06 40.24
CA THR A 197 -23.95 17.95 40.47
C THR A 197 -25.20 17.16 40.86
N MET A 198 -25.45 16.00 40.22
CA MET A 198 -26.53 15.10 40.62
C MET A 198 -26.38 14.67 42.09
N GLN A 199 -25.18 14.27 42.51
CA GLN A 199 -24.94 13.86 43.90
C GLN A 199 -25.18 15.01 44.88
N ARG A 200 -24.79 16.25 44.54
CA ARG A 200 -25.05 17.43 45.39
C ARG A 200 -26.54 17.71 45.56
N ILE A 201 -27.33 17.57 44.50
CA ILE A 201 -28.78 17.76 44.55
C ILE A 201 -29.44 16.69 45.41
N GLU A 202 -29.00 15.44 45.32
CA GLU A 202 -29.54 14.36 46.16
C GLU A 202 -29.28 14.65 47.65
N THR A 203 -28.07 15.09 48.01
CA THR A 203 -27.77 15.52 49.38
C THR A 203 -28.64 16.71 49.81
N ALA A 204 -28.70 17.79 49.02
CA ALA A 204 -29.46 18.98 49.34
C ALA A 204 -30.97 18.72 49.47
N SER A 205 -31.53 17.87 48.60
CA SER A 205 -32.94 17.48 48.65
C SER A 205 -33.27 16.65 49.90
N SER A 206 -32.31 15.87 50.39
CA SER A 206 -32.45 15.09 51.63
C SER A 206 -32.45 16.01 52.84
N GLU A 207 -31.52 16.98 52.89
CA GLU A 207 -31.46 18.00 53.95
C GLU A 207 -32.74 18.86 54.01
N GLN A 208 -33.32 19.22 52.86
CA GLN A 208 -34.58 19.97 52.82
C GLN A 208 -35.76 19.17 53.37
N ARG A 209 -35.86 17.87 53.04
CA ARG A 209 -36.91 17.00 53.59
C ARG A 209 -36.81 16.84 55.10
N GLU A 210 -35.59 16.77 55.63
CA GLU A 210 -35.35 16.74 57.07
C GLU A 210 -35.79 18.04 57.75
N GLN A 211 -35.48 19.21 57.14
CA GLN A 211 -35.92 20.50 57.67
C GLN A 211 -37.44 20.68 57.65
N GLU A 212 -38.12 20.21 56.59
CA GLU A 212 -39.57 20.27 56.47
C GLU A 212 -40.27 19.37 57.51
N THR A 213 -39.69 18.18 57.78
CA THR A 213 -40.19 17.25 58.81
C THR A 213 -40.05 17.82 60.23
N VAL A 214 -39.03 18.64 60.49
CA VAL A 214 -38.80 19.28 61.81
C VAL A 214 -39.68 20.53 61.99
N ALA A 215 -40.09 21.17 60.89
CA ALA A 215 -40.92 22.36 60.91
C ALA A 215 -42.44 22.06 60.99
N GLU A 216 -42.86 20.80 60.84
CA GLU A 216 -44.25 20.41 61.03
C GLU A 216 -44.64 20.61 62.51
N PRO A 217 -45.50 21.60 62.83
CA PRO A 217 -45.83 21.93 64.21
C PRO A 217 -46.51 20.72 64.85
N GLN A 218 -45.91 20.27 65.96
CA GLN A 218 -46.43 19.22 66.83
C GLN A 218 -47.96 19.36 66.96
N PRO A 219 -48.76 18.35 66.55
CA PRO A 219 -50.20 18.49 66.48
C PRO A 219 -50.75 18.86 67.85
N GLU A 220 -51.38 20.03 67.92
CA GLU A 220 -52.23 20.42 69.04
C GLU A 220 -53.24 19.29 69.29
N PRO A 221 -53.41 18.82 70.55
CA PRO A 221 -54.22 17.66 70.85
C PRO A 221 -55.70 17.95 70.57
N GLN A 222 -56.19 17.50 69.40
CA GLN A 222 -57.62 17.56 69.08
C GLN A 222 -58.40 16.48 69.83
N ARG A 223 -59.14 17.00 70.79
CA ARG A 223 -60.25 16.44 71.57
C ARG A 223 -61.16 15.51 70.76
N GLU A 224 -61.39 14.33 71.30
CA GLU A 224 -62.41 13.35 70.91
C GLU A 224 -63.79 13.98 70.70
N ALA A 225 -64.41 13.72 69.54
CA ALA A 225 -65.85 13.49 69.39
C ALA A 225 -66.15 12.85 68.03
N GLN A 226 -66.17 11.51 68.05
CA GLN A 226 -67.16 10.55 67.49
C GLN A 226 -68.08 10.86 66.28
N PRO A 227 -68.64 9.81 65.64
CA PRO A 227 -68.78 9.66 64.19
C PRO A 227 -70.23 9.75 63.70
N GLU A 228 -70.45 10.05 62.42
CA GLU A 228 -71.69 9.65 61.75
C GLU A 228 -71.54 9.52 60.22
N PHE A 229 -71.72 8.29 59.75
CA PHE A 229 -72.42 7.88 58.53
C PHE A 229 -72.66 8.92 57.42
N GLN A 230 -72.05 8.71 56.25
CA GLN A 230 -72.80 8.87 54.99
C GLN A 230 -72.21 8.02 53.85
N ARG A 231 -73.01 7.05 53.46
CA ARG A 231 -72.93 6.19 52.28
C ARG A 231 -73.56 6.98 51.13
N GLU A 232 -72.79 7.46 50.16
CA GLU A 232 -73.39 7.98 48.93
C GLU A 232 -72.53 7.75 47.68
N ALA A 233 -73.12 6.95 46.79
CA ALA A 233 -73.03 6.94 45.33
C ALA A 233 -71.66 7.15 44.64
N GLN A 234 -71.11 6.02 44.19
CA GLN A 234 -70.44 5.92 42.89
C GLN A 234 -71.35 6.43 41.75
N PRO A 235 -70.85 7.29 40.85
CA PRO A 235 -71.30 7.30 39.47
C PRO A 235 -70.21 6.71 38.57
N ALA A 236 -70.59 5.67 37.84
CA ALA A 236 -69.91 5.30 36.61
C ALA A 236 -70.13 6.40 35.55
N PRO A 237 -69.14 6.71 34.71
CA PRO A 237 -69.39 7.23 33.38
C PRO A 237 -69.13 6.13 32.34
N LEU A 238 -70.19 5.84 31.61
CA LEU A 238 -70.19 5.14 30.33
C LEU A 238 -69.25 5.82 29.32
N ALA A 239 -68.60 4.95 28.55
CA ALA A 239 -68.27 5.07 27.13
C ALA A 239 -68.59 6.39 26.41
N SER A 240 -67.55 6.99 25.82
CA SER A 240 -67.59 7.74 24.54
C SER A 240 -66.14 7.78 24.03
N ALA A 241 -65.78 6.89 23.11
CA ALA A 241 -65.73 7.15 21.66
C ALA A 241 -64.40 7.84 21.22
N PRO A 242 -63.74 7.34 20.16
CA PRO A 242 -62.44 7.83 19.71
C PRO A 242 -62.58 9.04 18.78
N PRO A 243 -61.68 10.04 18.87
CA PRO A 243 -61.31 10.87 17.73
C PRO A 243 -59.86 10.56 17.34
N ALA A 244 -59.66 10.11 16.10
CA ALA A 244 -59.09 10.95 15.05
C ALA A 244 -57.56 11.06 15.15
N GLN A 245 -56.87 10.27 14.33
CA GLN A 245 -56.20 10.76 13.12
C GLN A 245 -54.69 10.89 13.34
N CYS A 246 -53.96 9.90 12.81
CA CYS A 246 -52.58 10.03 12.42
C CYS A 246 -52.36 11.37 11.69
N PRO A 247 -51.26 12.10 11.97
CA PRO A 247 -50.78 13.07 11.01
C PRO A 247 -50.45 12.33 9.69
N PRO A 248 -50.86 12.85 8.52
CA PRO A 248 -50.43 12.31 7.26
C PRO A 248 -48.90 12.43 7.17
N GLN A 249 -48.26 11.27 7.06
CA GLN A 249 -46.91 11.12 6.56
C GLN A 249 -46.77 11.96 5.29
N PRO A 250 -45.82 12.91 5.21
CA PRO A 250 -45.60 13.63 3.97
C PRO A 250 -45.23 12.60 2.90
N ALA A 251 -46.11 12.49 1.90
CA ALA A 251 -45.81 11.78 0.68
C ALA A 251 -44.49 12.34 0.16
N ALA A 252 -43.49 11.47 0.07
CA ALA A 252 -42.26 11.74 -0.63
C ALA A 252 -42.63 12.28 -2.01
N SER A 253 -42.32 13.55 -2.26
CA SER A 253 -42.34 14.12 -3.59
C SER A 253 -41.47 13.22 -4.47
N ALA A 254 -42.13 12.46 -5.35
CA ALA A 254 -41.46 11.81 -6.45
C ALA A 254 -40.72 12.91 -7.24
N PRO A 255 -39.40 12.78 -7.46
CA PRO A 255 -38.70 13.69 -8.34
C PRO A 255 -39.30 13.61 -9.75
N PRO A 256 -39.40 14.74 -10.47
CA PRO A 256 -39.90 14.76 -11.84
C PRO A 256 -39.04 13.87 -12.75
N PRO A 257 -39.63 13.14 -13.71
CA PRO A 257 -38.89 12.39 -14.71
C PRO A 257 -38.37 13.36 -15.78
N ALA A 258 -37.12 13.80 -15.67
CA ALA A 258 -36.39 14.48 -16.74
C ALA A 258 -34.88 14.49 -16.40
N ALA A 259 -33.92 14.18 -17.27
CA ALA A 259 -33.96 14.10 -18.72
C ALA A 259 -33.01 12.98 -19.20
N VAL A 260 -33.43 12.29 -20.26
CA VAL A 260 -32.55 11.46 -21.08
C VAL A 260 -31.46 12.38 -21.66
N PRO A 261 -30.16 12.13 -21.41
CA PRO A 261 -29.12 12.90 -22.07
C PRO A 261 -29.15 12.61 -23.58
N PRO A 262 -28.95 13.62 -24.43
CA PRO A 262 -28.81 13.42 -25.87
C PRO A 262 -27.64 12.47 -26.16
N PRO A 263 -27.70 11.66 -27.23
CA PRO A 263 -26.62 10.76 -27.60
C PRO A 263 -25.35 11.58 -27.84
N ALA A 264 -24.32 11.31 -27.04
CA ALA A 264 -23.02 11.94 -27.16
C ALA A 264 -22.46 11.65 -28.58
N ALA A 265 -22.11 12.74 -29.24
CA ALA A 265 -21.55 12.78 -30.56
C ALA A 265 -20.30 11.90 -30.69
N ALA A 266 -20.18 11.33 -31.90
CA ALA A 266 -19.06 10.61 -32.48
C ALA A 266 -17.69 10.84 -31.82
N ALA A 267 -17.04 9.72 -31.47
CA ALA A 267 -15.63 9.66 -31.14
C ALA A 267 -14.77 10.24 -32.29
N PRO A 268 -13.73 11.04 -32.00
CA PRO A 268 -12.74 11.40 -33.01
C PRO A 268 -11.91 10.18 -33.43
N PRO A 269 -11.45 10.12 -34.69
CA PRO A 269 -10.73 8.97 -35.22
C PRO A 269 -9.39 8.74 -34.51
N THR A 270 -9.18 7.48 -34.15
CA THR A 270 -7.93 6.90 -33.65
C THR A 270 -6.75 7.25 -34.58
N PRO A 271 -5.69 7.91 -34.10
CA PRO A 271 -4.46 8.05 -34.88
C PRO A 271 -3.79 6.69 -35.05
N ALA A 272 -3.54 6.32 -36.31
CA ALA A 272 -2.85 5.11 -36.72
C ALA A 272 -1.46 5.02 -36.06
N ILE A 273 -1.21 3.91 -35.38
CA ILE A 273 0.10 3.58 -34.83
C ILE A 273 0.99 3.13 -36.00
N SER A 274 1.96 3.98 -36.34
CA SER A 274 3.02 3.68 -37.30
C SER A 274 4.04 2.72 -36.67
N PRO A 275 4.47 1.64 -37.35
CA PRO A 275 5.43 0.69 -36.79
C PRO A 275 6.84 1.29 -36.71
N ALA A 276 7.45 1.22 -35.53
CA ALA A 276 8.83 1.64 -35.30
C ALA A 276 9.83 0.59 -35.85
N PRO A 277 10.96 1.01 -36.44
CA PRO A 277 11.96 0.10 -36.99
C PRO A 277 12.82 -0.55 -35.89
N THR A 278 12.99 -1.86 -36.04
CA THR A 278 13.90 -2.73 -35.26
C THR A 278 15.35 -2.38 -35.57
N SER A 279 16.08 -1.84 -34.59
CA SER A 279 17.54 -1.65 -34.67
C SER A 279 18.27 -2.66 -33.77
N SER A 280 19.02 -3.56 -34.41
CA SER A 280 19.88 -4.59 -33.82
C SER A 280 21.03 -4.00 -33.00
N PRO A 281 21.48 -4.63 -31.89
CA PRO A 281 22.62 -4.16 -31.13
C PRO A 281 23.95 -4.61 -31.78
N THR A 282 24.79 -3.65 -32.12
CA THR A 282 26.20 -3.85 -32.53
C THR A 282 27.07 -4.07 -31.28
N VAL A 283 27.72 -5.24 -31.23
CA VAL A 283 28.67 -5.64 -30.18
C VAL A 283 29.98 -4.87 -30.34
N ARG A 284 30.44 -4.23 -29.26
CA ARG A 284 31.74 -3.56 -29.16
C ARG A 284 32.77 -4.49 -28.50
N PRO A 285 34.02 -4.58 -28.99
CA PRO A 285 35.04 -5.43 -28.37
C PRO A 285 35.70 -4.75 -27.16
N THR A 286 35.91 -5.53 -26.10
CA THR A 286 36.61 -5.18 -24.85
C THR A 286 38.12 -5.41 -25.00
N PRO A 287 39.02 -4.49 -24.58
CA PRO A 287 40.46 -4.72 -24.57
C PRO A 287 40.91 -5.55 -23.35
N ALA A 288 41.91 -6.41 -23.57
CA ALA A 288 42.48 -7.33 -22.59
C ALA A 288 43.34 -6.64 -21.50
N PRO A 289 43.40 -7.17 -20.26
CA PRO A 289 44.30 -6.67 -19.23
C PRO A 289 45.68 -7.33 -19.29
N VAL A 290 46.70 -6.52 -19.01
CA VAL A 290 48.12 -6.87 -18.88
C VAL A 290 48.34 -7.66 -17.59
N ALA A 291 49.02 -8.81 -17.69
CA ALA A 291 49.40 -9.66 -16.56
C ALA A 291 50.78 -9.26 -16.01
N THR A 292 50.86 -8.97 -14.70
CA THR A 292 52.12 -8.80 -13.98
C THR A 292 52.39 -10.05 -13.15
N ARG A 293 53.52 -10.72 -13.45
CA ARG A 293 54.10 -11.85 -12.70
C ARG A 293 54.58 -11.40 -11.33
N GLN A 294 54.31 -12.18 -10.29
CA GLN A 294 55.15 -12.20 -9.09
C GLN A 294 55.44 -13.64 -8.64
N THR A 295 56.71 -13.84 -8.37
CA THR A 295 57.44 -15.04 -7.97
C THR A 295 57.25 -15.36 -6.48
N SER A 296 57.06 -16.65 -6.19
CA SER A 296 57.18 -17.24 -4.86
C SER A 296 58.62 -17.20 -4.34
N ASP A 297 58.80 -16.94 -3.05
CA ASP A 297 59.88 -17.49 -2.25
C ASP A 297 59.43 -17.67 -0.78
N ALA A 298 60.02 -18.68 -0.14
CA ALA A 298 59.53 -19.39 1.04
C ALA A 298 60.36 -19.13 2.32
N VAL A 299 59.69 -19.04 3.49
CA VAL A 299 59.94 -19.70 4.82
C VAL A 299 61.31 -19.43 5.52
N PRO A 300 61.49 -19.31 6.88
CA PRO A 300 60.77 -20.01 7.98
C PRO A 300 60.39 -19.21 9.25
N ALA A 301 59.65 -19.92 10.10
CA ALA A 301 59.22 -19.60 11.45
C ALA A 301 60.33 -19.69 12.51
N THR A 302 60.26 -18.81 13.52
CA THR A 302 60.79 -19.06 14.87
C THR A 302 59.93 -18.35 15.91
N ALA A 303 59.59 -19.07 16.98
CA ALA A 303 58.85 -18.60 18.14
C ALA A 303 59.79 -17.94 19.18
N SER A 304 59.35 -16.87 19.85
CA SER A 304 59.40 -16.73 21.33
C SER A 304 59.03 -15.32 21.83
N ALA A 305 58.18 -15.33 22.87
CA ALA A 305 58.17 -14.47 24.07
C ALA A 305 58.04 -12.93 23.98
N ARG A 306 56.82 -12.48 24.29
CA ARG A 306 56.42 -11.58 25.41
C ARG A 306 57.17 -10.24 25.67
N PHE A 307 56.33 -9.21 25.80
CA PHE A 307 56.39 -7.97 26.60
C PHE A 307 56.96 -6.69 25.97
N LEU A 308 56.12 -5.63 26.07
CA LEU A 308 56.35 -4.18 25.91
C LEU A 308 56.55 -3.71 24.46
N ASP A 309 55.63 -2.91 23.91
CA ASP A 309 55.57 -1.45 24.09
C ASP A 309 54.43 -0.85 23.23
N ASP A 310 53.84 0.23 23.72
CA ASP A 310 52.88 1.09 23.01
C ASP A 310 53.60 1.85 21.88
N ALA A 311 53.84 1.16 20.76
CA ALA A 311 54.24 1.80 19.52
C ALA A 311 53.00 2.00 18.64
N GLU A 312 52.73 3.24 18.29
CA GLU A 312 51.76 3.66 17.27
C GLU A 312 51.88 2.75 16.04
N ASN A 313 50.93 1.83 15.92
CA ASN A 313 50.82 0.91 14.79
C ASN A 313 50.43 1.74 13.56
N GLU A 314 51.44 2.30 12.88
CA GLU A 314 51.33 2.75 11.50
C GLU A 314 50.84 1.56 10.67
N ARG A 315 49.52 1.49 10.45
CA ARG A 315 48.87 0.47 9.64
C ARG A 315 49.63 0.33 8.33
N SER A 316 50.33 -0.79 8.20
CA SER A 316 51.18 -1.11 7.06
C SER A 316 50.37 -0.88 5.78
N ALA A 317 50.99 -0.32 4.74
CA ALA A 317 50.35 -0.06 3.45
C ALA A 317 49.69 -1.33 2.85
N THR A 318 50.18 -2.52 3.23
CA THR A 318 49.57 -3.80 2.87
C THR A 318 48.23 -4.06 3.55
N GLU A 319 48.04 -3.60 4.78
CA GLU A 319 46.78 -3.73 5.53
C GLU A 319 45.69 -2.84 4.93
N ARG A 320 46.05 -1.63 4.46
CA ARG A 320 45.15 -0.78 3.66
C ARG A 320 44.76 -1.41 2.33
N LEU A 321 45.70 -2.06 1.63
CA LEU A 321 45.40 -2.78 0.39
C LEU A 321 44.50 -4.00 0.63
N ILE A 322 44.63 -4.69 1.76
CA ILE A 322 43.75 -5.81 2.13
C ILE A 322 42.35 -5.30 2.48
N GLU A 323 42.22 -4.18 3.19
CA GLU A 323 40.91 -3.55 3.46
C GLU A 323 40.24 -3.01 2.18
N GLU A 324 41.01 -2.45 1.23
CA GLU A 324 40.49 -2.02 -0.06
C GLU A 324 40.12 -3.20 -0.97
N ALA A 325 40.91 -4.28 -0.98
CA ALA A 325 40.57 -5.52 -1.68
C ALA A 325 39.34 -6.21 -1.08
N SER A 326 39.13 -6.10 0.23
CA SER A 326 37.93 -6.57 0.92
C SER A 326 36.67 -5.83 0.46
N LYS A 327 36.76 -4.51 0.23
CA LYS A 327 35.65 -3.73 -0.35
C LYS A 327 35.33 -4.15 -1.78
N TRP A 328 36.34 -4.50 -2.58
CA TRP A 328 36.14 -5.08 -3.92
C TRP A 328 35.38 -6.42 -3.86
N SER A 329 35.68 -7.27 -2.88
CA SER A 329 34.96 -8.53 -2.65
C SER A 329 33.48 -8.30 -2.34
N ALA A 330 33.15 -7.26 -1.55
CA ALA A 330 31.76 -6.94 -1.22
C ALA A 330 30.93 -6.48 -2.43
N VAL A 331 31.56 -5.88 -3.44
CA VAL A 331 30.91 -5.43 -4.68
C VAL A 331 30.88 -6.53 -5.75
N ILE A 332 31.98 -7.28 -5.88
CA ILE A 332 32.10 -8.34 -6.88
C ILE A 332 31.28 -9.57 -6.51
N LYS A 333 31.23 -9.97 -5.24
CA LYS A 333 30.55 -11.20 -4.82
C LYS A 333 29.05 -11.20 -5.16
N PRO A 334 28.26 -10.13 -4.90
CA PRO A 334 26.87 -10.09 -5.35
C PRO A 334 26.79 -10.04 -6.88
N PHE A 335 27.68 -9.32 -7.56
CA PHE A 335 27.69 -9.29 -9.02
C PHE A 335 28.00 -10.65 -9.64
N LEU A 336 28.97 -11.41 -9.11
CA LEU A 336 29.30 -12.75 -9.62
C LEU A 336 28.20 -13.75 -9.26
N LEU A 337 27.64 -13.72 -8.06
CA LEU A 337 26.54 -14.64 -7.72
C LEU A 337 25.28 -14.34 -8.56
N ASP A 338 24.94 -13.07 -8.78
CA ASP A 338 23.78 -12.66 -9.59
C ASP A 338 24.03 -12.66 -11.10
N ASN A 339 25.25 -12.74 -11.61
CA ASN A 339 25.46 -12.84 -13.07
C ASN A 339 25.97 -14.22 -13.48
N VAL A 340 26.91 -14.81 -12.73
CA VAL A 340 27.44 -16.15 -13.03
C VAL A 340 26.39 -17.20 -12.74
N GLY A 341 25.60 -17.08 -11.66
CA GLY A 341 24.52 -18.02 -11.36
C GLY A 341 23.51 -18.11 -12.50
N TRP A 342 23.16 -16.96 -13.09
CA TRP A 342 22.23 -16.88 -14.21
C TRP A 342 22.83 -17.34 -15.53
N PHE A 343 24.11 -17.03 -15.76
CA PHE A 343 24.83 -17.49 -16.95
C PHE A 343 25.00 -19.01 -16.95
N VAL A 344 25.43 -19.59 -15.83
CA VAL A 344 25.55 -21.04 -15.65
C VAL A 344 24.18 -21.70 -15.75
N GLY A 345 23.14 -21.10 -15.16
CA GLY A 345 21.76 -21.55 -15.31
C GLY A 345 21.30 -21.58 -16.77
N ALA A 346 21.51 -20.49 -17.52
CA ALA A 346 21.18 -20.42 -18.94
C ALA A 346 21.96 -21.44 -19.78
N PHE A 347 23.25 -21.63 -19.49
CA PHE A 347 24.11 -22.59 -20.19
C PHE A 347 23.66 -24.04 -19.92
N LEU A 348 23.32 -24.38 -18.67
CA LEU A 348 22.77 -25.68 -18.30
C LEU A 348 21.45 -25.98 -19.02
N VAL A 349 20.58 -24.97 -19.15
CA VAL A 349 19.32 -25.09 -19.91
C VAL A 349 19.61 -25.39 -21.38
N VAL A 350 20.49 -24.61 -22.02
CA VAL A 350 20.84 -24.79 -23.44
C VAL A 350 21.51 -26.15 -23.66
N ALA A 351 22.45 -26.55 -22.79
CA ALA A 351 23.08 -27.86 -22.85
C ALA A 351 22.05 -28.99 -22.67
N GLY A 352 21.10 -28.84 -21.76
CA GLY A 352 19.99 -29.78 -21.57
C GLY A 352 19.13 -29.93 -22.84
N PHE A 353 18.81 -28.83 -23.52
CA PHE A 353 18.10 -28.87 -24.80
C PHE A 353 18.91 -29.57 -25.90
N ILE A 354 20.22 -29.31 -25.99
CA ILE A 354 21.09 -29.96 -26.98
C ILE A 354 21.16 -31.47 -26.73
N VAL A 355 21.37 -31.90 -25.48
CA VAL A 355 21.40 -33.32 -25.12
C VAL A 355 20.07 -33.98 -25.43
N LEU A 356 18.94 -33.34 -25.07
CA LEU A 356 17.61 -33.84 -25.42
C LEU A 356 17.47 -34.02 -26.94
N ILE A 357 17.83 -33.01 -27.74
CA ILE A 357 17.76 -33.08 -29.20
C ILE A 357 18.64 -34.23 -29.73
N VAL A 358 19.91 -34.31 -29.34
CA VAL A 358 20.83 -35.36 -29.81
C VAL A 358 20.36 -36.76 -29.41
N SER A 359 19.90 -36.92 -28.17
CA SER A 359 19.29 -38.17 -27.70
C SER A 359 18.00 -38.50 -28.45
N PHE A 360 17.22 -37.50 -28.90
CA PHE A 360 16.08 -37.75 -29.78
C PHE A 360 16.52 -38.29 -31.13
N TRP A 361 17.50 -37.67 -31.79
CA TRP A 361 17.97 -38.11 -33.11
C TRP A 361 18.53 -39.54 -33.09
N GLY A 362 19.27 -39.94 -32.05
CA GLY A 362 19.85 -41.27 -31.95
C GLY A 362 18.87 -42.40 -31.61
N THR A 363 17.69 -42.09 -31.05
CA THR A 363 16.79 -43.10 -30.46
C THR A 363 15.42 -43.22 -31.16
N ILE A 364 15.17 -42.37 -32.17
CA ILE A 364 13.90 -42.37 -32.95
C ILE A 364 13.64 -43.73 -33.63
N GLU A 365 14.66 -44.51 -33.95
CA GLU A 365 14.49 -45.77 -34.70
C GLU A 365 13.92 -46.92 -33.86
N GLN A 366 14.05 -46.92 -32.53
CA GLN A 366 13.81 -48.13 -31.73
C GLN A 366 12.59 -48.07 -30.80
N ASN A 367 12.12 -46.90 -30.36
CA ASN A 367 10.99 -46.79 -29.42
C ASN A 367 10.17 -45.50 -29.61
N ARG A 368 9.44 -45.42 -30.74
CA ARG A 368 8.70 -44.21 -31.17
C ARG A 368 7.66 -43.74 -30.14
N VAL A 369 6.90 -44.66 -29.52
CA VAL A 369 5.75 -44.31 -28.65
C VAL A 369 6.19 -43.79 -27.27
N LEU A 370 7.16 -44.45 -26.63
CA LEU A 370 7.66 -44.06 -25.30
C LEU A 370 8.45 -42.74 -25.34
N MET A 371 9.13 -42.46 -26.45
CA MET A 371 9.88 -41.22 -26.59
C MET A 371 8.97 -40.01 -26.74
N HIS A 372 7.92 -40.09 -27.57
CA HIS A 372 7.00 -38.97 -27.78
C HIS A 372 6.37 -38.49 -26.46
N SER A 373 5.95 -39.41 -25.58
CA SER A 373 5.41 -39.04 -24.27
C SER A 373 6.47 -38.43 -23.34
N LEU A 374 7.69 -38.96 -23.35
CA LEU A 374 8.80 -38.42 -22.54
C LEU A 374 9.20 -37.00 -22.98
N VAL A 375 9.24 -36.72 -24.29
CA VAL A 375 9.49 -35.37 -24.84
C VAL A 375 8.45 -34.40 -24.30
N TYR A 376 7.18 -34.79 -24.42
CA TYR A 376 6.07 -33.94 -24.04
C TYR A 376 6.11 -33.63 -22.55
N VAL A 377 6.32 -34.64 -21.70
CA VAL A 377 6.44 -34.45 -20.25
C VAL A 377 7.64 -33.57 -19.90
N ALA A 378 8.81 -33.82 -20.49
CA ALA A 378 10.01 -33.02 -20.25
C ALA A 378 9.80 -31.55 -20.65
N LEU A 379 9.21 -31.30 -21.81
CA LEU A 379 8.95 -29.94 -22.31
C LEU A 379 7.87 -29.23 -21.47
N ALA A 380 6.83 -29.94 -21.05
CA ALA A 380 5.79 -29.40 -20.17
C ALA A 380 6.36 -29.04 -18.78
N VAL A 381 7.17 -29.92 -18.18
CA VAL A 381 7.85 -29.67 -16.89
C VAL A 381 8.81 -28.48 -17.00
N ALA A 382 9.61 -28.42 -18.06
CA ALA A 382 10.52 -27.30 -18.29
C ALA A 382 9.74 -25.98 -18.42
N THR A 383 8.68 -25.95 -19.23
CA THR A 383 7.83 -24.75 -19.41
C THR A 383 7.21 -24.31 -18.09
N GLY A 384 6.69 -25.24 -17.29
CA GLY A 384 6.15 -24.95 -15.96
C GLY A 384 7.20 -24.42 -14.98
N ALA A 385 8.42 -24.96 -15.01
CA ALA A 385 9.53 -24.49 -14.19
C ALA A 385 9.95 -23.05 -14.57
N PHE A 386 10.08 -22.74 -15.86
CA PHE A 386 10.37 -21.37 -16.33
C PHE A 386 9.26 -20.40 -15.97
N PHE A 387 8.00 -20.78 -16.15
CA PHE A 387 6.88 -19.94 -15.75
C PHE A 387 6.90 -19.63 -14.25
N SER A 388 7.13 -20.67 -13.43
CA SER A 388 7.21 -20.53 -11.97
C SER A 388 8.37 -19.62 -11.55
N ALA A 389 9.55 -19.78 -12.19
CA ALA A 389 10.70 -18.93 -11.94
C ALA A 389 10.46 -17.47 -12.36
N ALA A 390 9.91 -17.24 -13.56
CA ALA A 390 9.56 -15.90 -14.06
C ALA A 390 8.59 -15.19 -13.12
N TYR A 391 7.56 -15.93 -12.68
CA TYR A 391 6.53 -15.44 -11.77
C TYR A 391 7.12 -15.12 -10.39
N PHE A 392 7.97 -15.99 -9.86
CA PHE A 392 8.63 -15.77 -8.59
C PHE A 392 9.60 -14.58 -8.61
N MET A 393 10.36 -14.41 -9.69
CA MET A 393 11.23 -13.24 -9.89
C MET A 393 10.42 -11.95 -9.90
N ARG A 394 9.26 -11.95 -10.57
CA ARG A 394 8.34 -10.80 -10.57
C ARG A 394 7.82 -10.48 -9.18
N LEU A 395 7.57 -11.50 -8.35
CA LEU A 395 7.04 -11.31 -7.00
C LEU A 395 8.11 -10.84 -6.00
N LYS A 396 9.31 -11.42 -6.04
CA LYS A 396 10.37 -11.14 -5.05
C LYS A 396 11.28 -9.97 -5.42
N TYR A 397 11.49 -9.73 -6.71
CA TYR A 397 12.48 -8.76 -7.20
C TYR A 397 11.84 -7.85 -8.24
N PRO A 398 11.04 -6.85 -7.84
CA PRO A 398 10.41 -5.91 -8.77
C PRO A 398 11.44 -5.11 -9.59
N GLN A 399 12.68 -5.04 -9.12
CA GLN A 399 13.80 -4.39 -9.82
C GLN A 399 14.24 -5.15 -11.09
N LEU A 400 13.90 -6.45 -11.19
CA LEU A 400 14.20 -7.32 -12.33
C LEU A 400 13.02 -7.44 -13.31
N GLU A 401 12.15 -6.43 -13.38
CA GLU A 401 10.95 -6.45 -14.24
C GLU A 401 11.30 -6.70 -15.71
N SER A 402 12.40 -6.13 -16.20
CA SER A 402 12.89 -6.36 -17.56
C SER A 402 13.22 -7.85 -17.80
N SER A 403 14.00 -8.48 -16.90
CA SER A 403 14.40 -9.88 -17.02
C SER A 403 13.20 -10.84 -16.89
N SER A 404 12.26 -10.54 -15.99
CA SER A 404 11.02 -11.32 -15.84
C SER A 404 10.15 -11.25 -17.10
N ASN A 405 10.02 -10.08 -17.71
CA ASN A 405 9.27 -9.93 -18.96
C ASN A 405 9.91 -10.73 -20.10
N VAL A 406 11.24 -10.72 -20.22
CA VAL A 406 11.94 -11.56 -21.22
C VAL A 406 11.67 -13.05 -20.97
N LEU A 407 11.74 -13.52 -19.72
CA LEU A 407 11.46 -14.93 -19.39
C LEU A 407 10.01 -15.31 -19.70
N LEU A 408 9.05 -14.44 -19.42
CA LEU A 408 7.64 -14.66 -19.76
C LEU A 408 7.41 -14.70 -21.28
N VAL A 409 8.13 -13.89 -22.06
CA VAL A 409 8.09 -13.97 -23.53
C VAL A 409 8.63 -15.31 -24.01
N ILE A 410 9.75 -15.79 -23.44
CA ILE A 410 10.30 -17.12 -23.77
C ILE A 410 9.27 -18.22 -23.44
N VAL A 411 8.64 -18.17 -22.26
CA VAL A 411 7.59 -19.12 -21.89
C VAL A 411 6.40 -19.05 -22.85
N ALA A 412 5.97 -17.85 -23.24
CA ALA A 412 4.89 -17.66 -24.21
C ALA A 412 5.24 -18.27 -25.58
N LEU A 413 6.51 -18.18 -26.01
CA LEU A 413 7.00 -18.81 -27.24
C LEU A 413 7.10 -20.35 -27.13
N LEU A 414 7.29 -20.89 -25.92
CA LEU A 414 7.30 -22.34 -25.68
C LEU A 414 5.89 -22.97 -25.71
N ILE A 415 4.83 -22.22 -25.42
CA ILE A 415 3.45 -22.75 -25.39
C ILE A 415 3.03 -23.37 -26.74
N PRO A 416 3.17 -22.69 -27.90
CA PRO A 416 2.87 -23.29 -29.19
C PRO A 416 3.69 -24.55 -29.48
N LEU A 417 4.95 -24.60 -29.02
CA LEU A 417 5.84 -25.75 -29.20
C LEU A 417 5.37 -26.96 -28.38
N VAL A 418 4.99 -26.75 -27.12
CA VAL A 418 4.40 -27.79 -26.26
C VAL A 418 3.10 -28.32 -26.86
N PHE A 419 2.27 -27.43 -27.40
CA PHE A 419 1.02 -27.82 -28.04
C PHE A 419 1.25 -28.64 -29.32
N ALA A 420 2.20 -28.24 -30.16
CA ALA A 420 2.58 -29.00 -31.35
C ALA A 420 3.10 -30.40 -30.98
N ALA A 421 3.93 -30.50 -29.93
CA ALA A 421 4.39 -31.78 -29.41
C ALA A 421 3.23 -32.66 -28.91
N ALA A 422 2.27 -32.07 -28.17
CA ALA A 422 1.08 -32.77 -27.68
C ALA A 422 0.19 -33.28 -28.84
N MET A 423 0.03 -32.48 -29.89
CA MET A 423 -0.74 -32.88 -31.06
C MET A 423 -0.04 -34.02 -31.80
N LEU A 424 1.27 -33.92 -32.00
CA LEU A 424 2.07 -34.99 -32.60
C LEU A 424 2.01 -36.29 -31.80
N THR A 425 1.97 -36.25 -30.47
CA THR A 425 1.84 -37.45 -29.64
C THR A 425 0.44 -38.06 -29.73
N SER A 426 -0.61 -37.23 -29.81
CA SER A 426 -2.00 -37.69 -29.90
C SER A 426 -2.37 -38.34 -31.25
N LEU A 427 -1.65 -37.98 -32.31
CA LEU A 427 -1.91 -38.46 -33.68
C LEU A 427 -1.22 -39.79 -34.01
N VAL A 428 -0.42 -40.36 -33.11
CA VAL A 428 0.16 -41.70 -33.30
C VAL A 428 -0.89 -42.73 -32.87
N PRO A 429 -1.56 -43.44 -33.81
CA PRO A 429 -2.52 -44.46 -33.45
C PRO A 429 -1.78 -45.54 -32.64
N VAL A 430 -2.26 -45.78 -31.42
CA VAL A 430 -1.85 -46.94 -30.64
C VAL A 430 -2.32 -48.15 -31.42
N THR A 431 -1.43 -48.77 -32.19
CA THR A 431 -1.70 -50.09 -32.78
C THR A 431 -1.97 -51.01 -31.60
N PRO A 432 -3.20 -51.52 -31.42
CA PRO A 432 -3.47 -52.46 -30.35
C PRO A 432 -2.51 -53.62 -30.53
N PRO A 433 -1.92 -54.15 -29.43
CA PRO A 433 -1.09 -55.34 -29.54
C PRO A 433 -1.93 -56.39 -30.23
N VAL A 434 -1.53 -56.81 -31.44
CA VAL A 434 -2.20 -57.88 -32.16
C VAL A 434 -2.17 -59.06 -31.19
N PRO A 435 -3.33 -59.53 -30.68
CA PRO A 435 -3.32 -60.69 -29.83
C PRO A 435 -2.65 -61.79 -30.65
N ALA A 436 -1.57 -62.35 -30.13
CA ALA A 436 -0.90 -63.50 -30.69
C ALA A 436 -1.85 -64.69 -30.59
N LEU A 437 -2.90 -64.67 -31.42
CA LEU A 437 -3.81 -65.78 -31.62
C LEU A 437 -3.02 -66.81 -32.43
N LEU A 438 -2.48 -67.78 -31.68
CA LEU A 438 -2.52 -69.19 -32.03
C LEU A 438 -2.08 -69.51 -33.47
N SER A 439 -0.81 -69.27 -33.79
CA SER A 439 -0.12 -70.09 -34.80
C SER A 439 0.50 -71.32 -34.14
N SER A 440 -0.34 -72.12 -33.49
CA SER A 440 -0.02 -73.49 -33.12
C SER A 440 -1.21 -74.38 -33.50
N VAL A 441 -1.39 -74.63 -34.79
CA VAL A 441 -1.93 -75.87 -35.39
C VAL A 441 -1.77 -75.72 -36.90
N LEU A 442 -0.63 -76.18 -37.43
CA LEU A 442 -0.48 -77.15 -38.53
C LEU A 442 0.98 -77.22 -38.98
#